data_AF-A0A852P9M9-F1
#
_entry.id   AF-A0A852P9M9-F1
#
_cell.length_a   1.000
_cell.length_b   1.000
_cell.length_c   1.000
_cell.angle_alpha   90.00
_cell.angle_beta   90.00
_cell.angle_gamma   90.00
#
_symmetry.space_group_name_H-M   'P 1'
#
loop_
_entity.id
_entity.type
_entity.pdbx_description
1 polymer ?
#
loop_
_entity_poly.entity_id
_entity_poly.type
_entity_poly.pdbx_seq_one_letter_code
_entity_poly.pdbx_strand_id
1 'polypeptide(L)'
;QNNPQVSRTLATCPFNARHRVPRGHLRSHVTSCPDRLLLDVPPDTEDTPRGHPREPPRAWQPPPCREDWDAELSELEEPPPFILNVTNGDLPVPCHRYDP
;
A
#
# COMPACT_ATOMS: atom_id res chain seq x y z
N GLN A 1 -16.02 14.25 -6.77
CA GLN A 1 -15.82 14.98 -5.51
C GLN A 1 -15.54 13.96 -4.41
N ASN A 2 -14.42 14.05 -3.70
CA ASN A 2 -14.05 13.12 -2.64
C ASN A 2 -14.84 13.44 -1.35
N ASN A 3 -15.31 12.42 -0.62
CA ASN A 3 -16.09 12.58 0.60
C ASN A 3 -15.27 12.06 1.80
N PRO A 4 -14.51 12.93 2.49
CA PRO A 4 -13.56 12.53 3.52
C PRO A 4 -14.25 11.94 4.76
N GLN A 5 -15.48 12.36 5.07
CA GLN A 5 -16.23 11.78 6.17
C GLN A 5 -16.61 10.31 5.89
N VAL A 6 -16.99 9.98 4.65
CA VAL A 6 -17.27 8.60 4.25
C VAL A 6 -15.99 7.78 4.16
N SER A 7 -14.87 8.35 3.71
CA SER A 7 -13.62 7.58 3.63
C SER A 7 -13.10 7.13 5.00
N ARG A 8 -13.31 7.94 6.04
CA ARG A 8 -12.87 7.64 7.43
C ARG A 8 -13.70 6.55 8.10
N THR A 9 -14.95 6.34 7.68
CA THR A 9 -15.84 5.32 8.25
C THR A 9 -15.69 3.94 7.58
N LEU A 10 -14.99 3.89 6.44
CA LEU A 10 -14.68 2.66 5.71
C LEU A 10 -13.28 2.15 6.05
N ALA A 11 -13.11 0.84 6.03
CA ALA A 11 -11.85 0.13 6.08
C ALA A 11 -11.70 -0.73 4.82
N THR A 12 -10.45 -0.97 4.42
CA THR A 12 -10.14 -1.85 3.30
C THR A 12 -10.04 -3.29 3.79
N CYS A 13 -10.63 -4.24 3.06
CA CYS A 13 -10.49 -5.66 3.36
C CYS A 13 -9.04 -6.14 3.23
N PRO A 14 -8.53 -6.99 4.13
CA PRO A 14 -7.18 -7.54 4.03
C PRO A 14 -6.98 -8.50 2.84
N PHE A 15 -8.05 -9.12 2.33
CA PHE A 15 -7.98 -10.11 1.24
C PHE A 15 -8.16 -9.49 -0.15
N ASN A 16 -8.84 -8.35 -0.25
CA ASN A 16 -9.07 -7.65 -1.52
C ASN A 16 -9.20 -6.14 -1.31
N ALA A 17 -8.23 -5.39 -1.85
CA ALA A 17 -8.18 -3.94 -1.72
C ALA A 17 -9.37 -3.20 -2.37
N ARG A 18 -10.12 -3.87 -3.26
CA ARG A 18 -11.36 -3.32 -3.86
C ARG A 18 -12.52 -3.27 -2.87
N HIS A 19 -12.50 -4.10 -1.82
CA HIS A 19 -13.55 -4.12 -0.82
C HIS A 19 -13.32 -3.01 0.23
N ARG A 20 -14.23 -2.03 0.21
CA ARG A 20 -14.35 -1.00 1.27
C ARG A 20 -15.56 -1.32 2.13
N VAL A 21 -15.33 -1.61 3.39
CA VAL A 21 -16.33 -2.11 4.34
C VAL A 21 -16.43 -1.14 5.52
N PRO A 22 -17.62 -0.83 6.04
CA PRO A 22 -17.74 -0.03 7.26
C PRO A 22 -16.91 -0.64 8.40
N ARG A 23 -16.18 0.18 9.15
CA ARG A 23 -15.24 -0.29 10.19
C ARG A 23 -15.89 -1.24 11.21
N GLY A 24 -17.13 -0.97 11.62
CA GLY A 24 -17.89 -1.83 12.54
C GLY A 24 -18.23 -3.21 11.99
N HIS A 25 -18.28 -3.37 10.67
CA HIS A 25 -18.62 -4.61 9.98
C HIS A 25 -17.38 -5.34 9.41
N LEU A 26 -16.18 -4.80 9.60
CA LEU A 26 -14.96 -5.42 9.07
C LEU A 26 -14.72 -6.81 9.67
N ARG A 27 -14.96 -6.99 10.98
CA ARG A 27 -14.78 -8.29 11.67
C ARG A 27 -15.66 -9.38 11.06
N SER A 28 -16.96 -9.12 10.92
CA SER A 28 -17.89 -10.06 10.27
C SER A 28 -17.51 -10.28 8.82
N HIS A 29 -17.13 -9.23 8.09
CA HIS A 29 -16.72 -9.35 6.69
C HIS A 29 -15.52 -10.28 6.51
N VAL A 30 -14.48 -10.17 7.35
CA VAL A 30 -13.28 -11.04 7.27
C VAL A 30 -13.66 -12.52 7.39
N THR A 31 -14.69 -12.86 8.18
CA THR A 31 -15.13 -14.26 8.32
C THR A 31 -15.86 -14.80 7.09
N SER A 32 -16.55 -13.94 6.33
CA SER A 32 -17.41 -14.32 5.21
C SER A 32 -16.92 -13.78 3.86
N CYS A 33 -15.69 -13.28 3.77
CA CYS A 33 -15.17 -12.66 2.56
C CYS A 33 -14.93 -13.75 1.50
N PRO A 34 -15.50 -13.61 0.28
CA PRO A 34 -15.30 -14.61 -0.79
C PRO A 34 -13.83 -14.71 -1.21
N ASP A 35 -13.09 -13.61 -1.17
CA ASP A 35 -11.67 -13.56 -1.54
C ASP A 35 -10.75 -14.18 -0.48
N ARG A 36 -11.26 -14.50 0.73
CA ARG A 36 -10.46 -15.15 1.77
C ARG A 36 -9.96 -16.53 1.34
N LEU A 37 -10.79 -17.28 0.61
CA LEU A 37 -10.49 -18.64 0.18
C LEU A 37 -9.45 -18.71 -0.95
N LEU A 38 -9.24 -17.62 -1.68
CA LEU A 38 -8.26 -17.57 -2.78
C LEU A 38 -6.81 -17.49 -2.27
N LEU A 39 -6.58 -17.06 -1.02
CA LEU A 39 -5.26 -17.02 -0.40
C LEU A 39 -4.90 -18.29 0.39
N ASP A 40 -5.85 -19.19 0.61
CA ASP A 40 -5.64 -20.44 1.33
C ASP A 40 -5.04 -21.48 0.37
N VAL A 41 -3.83 -21.19 -0.14
CA VAL A 41 -2.97 -22.18 -0.76
C VAL A 41 -2.49 -23.10 0.37
N PRO A 42 -2.72 -24.42 0.30
CA PRO A 42 -2.25 -25.33 1.34
C PRO A 42 -0.75 -25.16 1.55
N PRO A 43 -0.24 -25.17 2.80
CA PRO A 43 1.19 -25.28 3.03
C PRO A 43 1.63 -26.58 2.35
N ASP A 44 2.55 -26.41 1.40
CA ASP A 44 3.25 -27.46 0.68
C ASP A 44 3.51 -28.63 1.65
N THR A 45 2.85 -29.78 1.47
CA THR A 45 3.20 -30.98 2.23
C THR A 45 4.62 -31.34 1.87
N GLU A 46 5.53 -31.00 2.77
CA GLU A 46 6.95 -31.26 2.74
C GLU A 46 7.25 -32.77 2.77
N ASP A 47 7.27 -33.40 1.60
CA ASP A 47 8.10 -34.58 1.33
C ASP A 47 8.38 -34.73 -0.18
N THR A 48 9.39 -34.03 -0.70
CA THR A 48 10.12 -34.43 -1.92
C THR A 48 11.53 -33.85 -1.87
N PRO A 49 12.60 -34.66 -1.99
CA PRO A 49 13.96 -34.16 -1.86
C PRO A 49 14.42 -33.39 -3.11
N ARG A 50 14.84 -32.15 -2.83
CA ARG A 50 15.80 -31.24 -3.51
C ARG A 50 16.26 -31.62 -4.93
N GLY A 51 16.03 -30.70 -5.88
CA GLY A 51 16.72 -30.77 -7.19
C GLY A 51 16.67 -29.53 -8.09
N HIS A 52 15.92 -28.48 -7.77
CA HIS A 52 15.92 -27.26 -8.59
C HIS A 52 16.14 -26.02 -7.70
N PRO A 53 17.10 -25.15 -8.03
CA PRO A 53 17.01 -23.76 -7.62
C PRO A 53 15.65 -23.26 -8.09
N ARG A 54 14.74 -23.04 -7.16
CA ARG A 54 13.47 -22.37 -7.43
C ARG A 54 13.88 -20.94 -7.76
N GLU A 55 14.10 -20.65 -9.05
CA GLU A 55 14.21 -19.26 -9.49
C GLU A 55 12.99 -18.54 -8.91
N PRO A 56 13.17 -17.46 -8.14
CA PRO A 56 12.02 -16.71 -7.66
C PRO A 56 11.16 -16.37 -8.88
N PRO A 57 9.81 -16.43 -8.77
CA PRO A 57 8.95 -16.03 -9.87
C PRO A 57 9.47 -14.71 -10.39
N ARG A 58 9.84 -14.64 -11.67
CA ARG A 58 10.35 -13.41 -12.27
C ARG A 58 9.25 -12.37 -12.09
N ALA A 59 9.42 -11.51 -11.10
CA ALA A 59 8.49 -10.43 -10.84
C ALA A 59 8.39 -9.63 -12.14
N TRP A 60 7.18 -9.40 -12.62
CA TRP A 60 6.96 -8.59 -13.81
C TRP A 60 7.71 -7.27 -13.63
N GLN A 61 8.63 -6.98 -14.55
CA GLN A 61 9.33 -5.72 -14.59
C GLN A 61 8.52 -4.79 -15.50
N PRO A 62 8.04 -3.65 -15.00
CA PRO A 62 7.48 -2.64 -15.88
C PRO A 62 8.57 -2.20 -16.88
N PRO A 63 8.21 -1.89 -18.14
CA PRO A 63 9.13 -1.18 -19.01
C PRO A 63 9.54 0.14 -18.33
N PRO A 64 10.75 0.64 -18.58
CA PRO A 64 11.18 1.94 -18.06
C PRO A 64 10.15 3.01 -18.42
N CYS A 65 9.81 3.86 -17.45
CA CYS A 65 8.90 4.97 -17.68
C CYS A 65 9.51 5.91 -18.72
N ARG A 66 8.67 6.40 -19.64
CA ARG A 66 9.10 7.38 -20.65
C ARG A 66 9.32 8.76 -20.03
N GLU A 67 8.57 9.08 -19.00
CA GLU A 67 8.64 10.33 -18.24
C GLU A 67 9.50 10.07 -17.00
N ASP A 68 10.66 10.70 -16.94
CA ASP A 68 11.59 10.65 -15.81
C ASP A 68 11.68 12.05 -15.19
N TRP A 69 10.88 12.27 -14.14
CA TRP A 69 10.84 13.54 -13.43
C TRP A 69 12.17 13.85 -12.70
N ASP A 70 13.00 12.84 -12.40
CA ASP A 70 14.32 13.05 -11.80
C ASP A 70 15.34 13.55 -12.84
N ALA A 71 15.20 13.11 -14.09
CA ALA A 71 16.02 13.62 -15.20
C ALA A 71 15.73 15.11 -15.47
N GLU A 72 14.46 15.52 -15.48
CA GLU A 72 14.08 16.93 -15.67
C GLU A 72 14.62 17.85 -14.56
N LEU A 73 14.69 17.36 -13.31
CA LEU A 73 15.34 18.08 -12.21
C LEU A 73 16.85 18.19 -12.37
N SER A 74 17.48 17.19 -12.98
CA SER A 74 18.92 17.15 -13.24
C SER A 74 19.34 18.04 -14.42
N GLU A 75 18.40 18.33 -15.33
CA GLU A 75 18.58 19.23 -16.46
C GLU A 75 18.42 20.72 -16.08
N LEU A 76 17.87 21.02 -14.91
CA LEU A 76 17.79 22.39 -14.36
C LEU A 76 19.12 22.77 -13.70
N GLU A 77 19.80 23.81 -14.21
CA GLU A 77 21.05 24.34 -13.63
C GLU A 77 20.89 24.74 -12.15
N GLU A 78 19.69 25.17 -11.75
CA GLU A 78 19.32 25.40 -10.35
C GLU A 78 17.88 24.89 -10.10
N PRO A 79 17.67 23.90 -9.20
CA PRO A 79 16.33 23.44 -8.88
C PRO A 79 15.54 24.56 -8.19
N PRO A 80 14.27 24.78 -8.55
CA PRO A 80 13.47 25.82 -7.92
C PRO A 80 13.35 25.56 -6.42
N PRO A 81 13.31 26.61 -5.58
CA PRO A 81 13.10 26.42 -4.16
C PRO A 81 11.77 25.70 -3.93
N PHE A 82 11.78 24.71 -3.04
CA PHE A 82 10.53 24.07 -2.63
C PHE A 82 9.70 25.09 -1.85
N ILE A 83 8.55 25.49 -2.40
CA ILE A 83 7.64 26.44 -1.75
C ILE A 83 6.53 25.63 -1.07
N LEU A 84 6.74 25.30 0.20
CA LEU A 84 5.76 24.50 0.95
C LEU A 84 4.57 25.33 1.47
N ASN A 85 4.64 26.68 1.44
CA ASN A 85 3.58 27.62 1.88
C ASN A 85 2.87 27.22 3.19
N VAL A 86 3.58 26.58 4.12
CA VAL A 86 3.07 26.24 5.46
C VAL A 86 3.69 27.17 6.48
N THR A 87 2.86 27.66 7.40
CA THR A 87 3.35 28.34 8.61
C THR A 87 3.70 27.30 9.67
N ASN A 88 4.47 27.68 10.70
CA ASN A 88 4.76 26.79 11.84
C ASN A 88 3.50 26.25 12.53
N GLY A 89 2.32 26.87 12.33
CA GLY A 89 1.04 26.39 12.84
C GLY A 89 0.32 25.37 11.96
N ASP A 90 0.73 25.21 10.70
CA ASP A 90 0.12 24.28 9.73
C ASP A 90 0.81 22.91 9.72
N LEU A 91 2.00 22.81 10.32
CA LEU A 91 2.69 21.54 10.47
C LEU A 91 1.93 20.69 11.49
N PRO A 92 1.52 19.45 11.14
CA PRO A 92 0.90 18.56 12.09
C PRO A 92 1.86 18.34 13.25
N VAL A 93 1.45 18.76 14.44
CA VAL A 93 2.19 18.55 15.68
C VAL A 93 2.50 17.06 15.78
N PRO A 94 3.76 16.65 16.00
CA PRO A 94 4.10 15.25 16.22
C PRO A 94 3.16 14.69 17.29
N CYS A 95 2.37 13.70 16.93
CA CYS A 95 1.54 12.98 17.89
C CYS A 95 2.50 12.31 18.87
N HIS A 96 2.77 12.94 20.01
CA HIS A 96 3.45 12.31 21.12
C HIS A 96 2.65 11.06 21.49
N ARG A 97 3.15 9.90 21.06
CA ARG A 97 2.76 8.63 21.65
C ARG A 97 3.29 8.66 23.07
N TYR A 98 2.42 8.96 24.02
CA TYR A 98 2.61 8.53 25.39
C TYR A 98 2.42 7.01 25.37
N ASP A 99 3.52 6.27 25.39
CA ASP A 99 3.51 4.87 25.80
C ASP A 99 3.69 4.83 27.33
N PRO A 100 2.82 4.12 28.07
CA PRO A 100 2.89 3.95 29.52
C PRO A 100 4.01 3.03 29.99
#